data_AF-W2TL59-F1
#
_entry.id   AF-W2TL59-F1
#
_cell.length_a   1.000
_cell.length_b   1.000
_cell.length_c   1.000
_cell.angle_alpha   90.00
_cell.angle_beta   90.00
_cell.angle_gamma   90.00
#
_symmetry.space_group_name_H-M   'P 1'
#
loop_
_entity.id
_entity.type
_entity.pdbx_description
1 polymer ?
#
loop_
_entity_poly.entity_id
_entity_poly.type
_entity_poly.pdbx_seq_one_letter_code
_entity_poly.pdbx_strand_id
1 'polypeptide(L)'
;MPLRVLCFCCFGRACLIPNNGYLSETGASIVDDMLQLHIVPKTRVVRIASPSFFYSRCCGRYEIKPKEGSFQLFVKGYESAQAVFSRWEYDPTLLSAEEEDRFKYLFQKMIVLDYIIRNTDRHMDNLLIRHVPGKVIELAAIDNGLAFPVKHPECVSRFRTFPFRWTEYRWAQQPWNQVLRDHLLSSINPAFLHDLCHELKNWDGILIEESAKEAKKA
;
A
#
# COMPACT_ATOMS: atom_id res chain seq x y z
N MET A 1 -9.16 33.91 -17.54
CA MET A 1 -10.16 32.92 -17.09
C MET A 1 -9.75 31.57 -17.66
N PRO A 2 -9.17 30.63 -16.89
CA PRO A 2 -8.75 29.37 -17.47
C PRO A 2 -9.98 28.46 -17.65
N LEU A 3 -10.09 27.91 -18.86
CA LEU A 3 -11.06 26.89 -19.24
C LEU A 3 -10.92 25.69 -18.28
N ARG A 4 -11.96 25.42 -17.49
CA ARG A 4 -12.11 24.13 -16.83
C ARG A 4 -12.45 23.09 -17.91
N VAL A 5 -11.47 22.28 -18.29
CA VAL A 5 -11.70 21.11 -19.14
C VAL A 5 -12.64 20.17 -18.40
N LEU A 6 -13.88 20.11 -18.89
CA LEU A 6 -14.91 19.20 -18.43
C LEU A 6 -14.61 17.79 -18.98
N CYS A 7 -13.57 17.15 -18.45
CA CYS A 7 -13.22 15.77 -18.78
C CYS A 7 -14.14 14.83 -18.00
N PHE A 8 -15.22 14.37 -18.65
CA PHE A 8 -16.17 13.37 -18.11
C PHE A 8 -15.53 11.98 -17.86
N CYS A 9 -14.27 11.76 -18.24
CA CYS A 9 -13.50 10.55 -17.93
C CYS A 9 -12.45 10.77 -16.82
N CYS A 10 -12.35 12.00 -16.28
CA CYS A 10 -11.42 12.37 -15.22
C CYS A 10 -12.14 12.45 -13.86
N PHE A 11 -13.15 11.59 -13.63
CA PHE A 11 -13.68 11.30 -12.28
C PHE A 11 -12.67 10.47 -11.44
N GLY A 12 -11.37 10.73 -11.61
CA GLY A 12 -10.34 10.26 -10.72
C GLY A 12 -10.33 11.10 -9.44
N ARG A 13 -9.62 10.62 -8.41
CA ARG A 13 -9.41 11.40 -7.19
C ARG A 13 -8.58 12.63 -7.53
N ALA A 14 -9.17 13.82 -7.54
CA ALA A 14 -8.51 15.07 -7.94
C ALA A 14 -7.29 15.45 -7.09
N CYS A 15 -7.07 14.78 -5.95
CA CYS A 15 -5.88 14.92 -5.12
C CYS A 15 -4.72 14.00 -5.52
N LEU A 16 -4.92 13.04 -6.43
CA LEU A 16 -3.90 12.11 -6.90
C LEU A 16 -3.36 12.50 -8.27
N ILE A 17 -2.10 12.19 -8.54
CA ILE A 17 -1.49 12.40 -9.85
C ILE A 17 -1.98 11.28 -10.80
N PRO A 18 -2.54 11.61 -11.98
CA PRO A 18 -2.98 10.60 -12.94
C PRO A 18 -1.83 9.66 -13.37
N ASN A 19 -2.17 8.38 -13.62
CA ASN A 19 -1.27 7.35 -14.16
C ASN A 19 -0.03 6.99 -13.32
N ASN A 20 0.02 7.36 -12.04
CA ASN A 20 1.14 7.05 -11.14
C ASN A 20 0.82 5.97 -10.10
N GLY A 21 -0.21 5.14 -10.33
CA GLY A 21 -0.62 4.12 -9.36
C GLY A 21 0.48 3.11 -9.02
N TYR A 22 1.26 2.68 -10.01
CA TYR A 22 2.38 1.76 -9.80
C TYR A 22 3.52 2.37 -8.95
N LEU A 23 3.68 3.70 -8.99
CA LEU A 23 4.60 4.43 -8.11
C LEU A 23 4.10 4.46 -6.68
N SER A 24 2.79 4.67 -6.52
CA SER A 24 2.14 4.63 -5.21
C SER A 24 2.29 3.25 -4.55
N GLU A 25 2.14 2.16 -5.32
CA GLU A 25 2.38 0.80 -4.83
C GLU A 25 3.83 0.57 -4.37
N THR A 26 4.79 1.02 -5.17
CA THR A 26 6.21 0.86 -4.87
C THR A 26 6.61 1.74 -3.68
N GLY A 27 6.13 2.97 -3.65
CA GLY A 27 6.35 3.93 -2.55
C GLY A 27 5.81 3.41 -1.22
N ALA A 28 4.66 2.72 -1.21
CA ALA A 28 4.15 2.08 0.00
C ALA A 28 5.11 0.99 0.52
N SER A 29 5.71 0.19 -0.37
CA SER A 29 6.73 -0.80 0.03
C SER A 29 8.02 -0.12 0.52
N ILE A 30 8.43 1.01 -0.04
CA ILE A 30 9.60 1.78 0.44
C ILE A 30 9.34 2.33 1.85
N VAL A 31 8.17 2.94 2.08
CA VAL A 31 7.79 3.45 3.41
C VAL A 31 7.73 2.33 4.45
N ASP A 32 7.17 1.17 4.09
CA ASP A 32 7.16 -0.02 4.95
C ASP A 32 8.57 -0.46 5.35
N ASP A 33 9.51 -0.47 4.39
CA ASP A 33 10.89 -0.87 4.59
C ASP A 33 11.65 0.11 5.50
N MET A 34 11.51 1.42 5.24
CA MET A 34 12.17 2.46 6.02
C MET A 34 11.68 2.53 7.47
N LEU A 35 10.40 2.22 7.70
CA LEU A 35 9.79 2.19 9.03
C LEU A 35 9.85 0.81 9.70
N GLN A 36 10.37 -0.21 9.01
CA GLN A 36 10.46 -1.59 9.50
C GLN A 36 9.10 -2.16 9.93
N LEU A 37 8.05 -1.83 9.18
CA LEU A 37 6.69 -2.29 9.49
C LEU A 37 6.51 -3.76 9.08
N HIS A 38 7.05 -4.16 7.93
CA HIS A 38 7.00 -5.53 7.41
C HIS A 38 5.58 -6.07 7.21
N ILE A 39 4.70 -5.21 6.68
CA ILE A 39 3.30 -5.57 6.38
C ILE A 39 2.97 -5.41 4.89
N VAL A 40 3.75 -4.67 4.11
CA VAL A 40 3.56 -4.59 2.65
C VAL A 40 4.40 -5.69 1.98
N PRO A 41 3.79 -6.60 1.20
CA PRO A 41 4.57 -7.52 0.38
C PRO A 41 5.47 -6.72 -0.56
N LYS A 42 6.74 -7.12 -0.70
CA LYS A 42 7.73 -6.33 -1.44
C LYS A 42 7.20 -5.99 -2.83
N THR A 43 7.20 -4.69 -3.13
CA THR A 43 6.76 -4.15 -4.42
C THR A 43 7.85 -3.30 -5.01
N ARG A 44 8.18 -3.53 -6.28
CA ARG A 44 9.15 -2.74 -7.05
C ARG A 44 8.56 -2.40 -8.41
N VAL A 45 9.07 -1.35 -9.04
CA VAL A 45 8.78 -1.11 -10.44
C VAL A 45 9.62 -2.07 -11.27
N VAL A 46 8.99 -2.67 -12.29
CA VAL A 46 9.67 -3.58 -13.22
C VAL A 46 9.21 -3.25 -14.63
N ARG A 47 9.99 -3.69 -15.62
CA ARG A 47 9.63 -3.63 -17.03
C ARG A 47 9.49 -5.04 -17.58
N ILE A 48 8.26 -5.45 -17.86
CA ILE A 48 7.96 -6.81 -18.32
C ILE A 48 7.12 -6.79 -19.58
N ALA A 49 7.32 -7.80 -20.43
CA ALA A 49 6.58 -7.98 -21.67
C ALA A 49 5.90 -9.36 -21.64
N SER A 50 4.62 -9.43 -22.01
CA SER A 50 3.89 -10.70 -22.08
C SER A 50 2.78 -10.59 -23.11
N PRO A 51 2.59 -11.59 -24.01
CA PRO A 51 1.49 -11.61 -24.96
C PRO A 51 0.10 -11.44 -24.32
N SER A 52 -0.04 -11.79 -23.04
CA SER A 52 -1.29 -11.66 -22.28
C SER A 52 -1.63 -10.22 -21.91
N PHE A 53 -0.68 -9.27 -22.01
CA PHE A 53 -0.93 -7.87 -21.71
C PHE A 53 -1.67 -7.17 -22.85
N PHE A 54 -2.44 -6.14 -22.49
CA PHE A 54 -3.15 -5.32 -23.47
C PHE A 54 -2.18 -4.45 -24.28
N TYR A 55 -2.00 -4.68 -25.57
CA TYR A 55 -1.22 -3.78 -26.44
C TYR A 55 -2.13 -3.05 -27.41
N SER A 56 -1.92 -1.74 -27.57
CA SER A 56 -2.59 -0.99 -28.62
C SER A 56 -2.11 -1.47 -30.00
N ARG A 57 -3.05 -1.66 -30.91
CA ARG A 57 -2.76 -2.11 -32.27
C ARG A 57 -2.25 -0.92 -33.07
N CYS A 58 -0.99 -0.98 -33.53
CA CYS A 58 -0.44 -0.02 -34.46
C CYS A 58 -0.31 -0.69 -35.84
N CYS A 59 -0.85 -0.07 -36.89
CA CYS A 59 -0.71 -0.54 -38.28
C CYS A 59 -1.05 -2.03 -38.49
N GLY A 60 -2.07 -2.57 -37.82
CA GLY A 60 -2.50 -3.95 -38.05
C GLY A 60 -1.74 -5.01 -37.25
N ARG A 61 -0.67 -4.66 -36.53
CA ARG A 61 0.18 -5.62 -35.81
C ARG A 61 0.13 -5.40 -34.29
N TYR A 62 0.24 -6.50 -33.54
CA TYR A 62 0.49 -6.48 -32.11
C TYR A 62 2.01 -6.47 -31.90
N GLU A 63 2.54 -5.33 -31.47
CA GLU A 63 3.95 -5.23 -31.08
C GLU A 63 4.06 -5.40 -29.57
N ILE A 64 4.67 -6.50 -29.15
CA ILE A 64 4.92 -6.79 -27.74
C ILE A 64 6.09 -5.93 -27.29
N LYS A 65 5.82 -4.96 -26.41
CA LYS A 65 6.83 -4.10 -25.79
C LYS A 65 6.88 -4.31 -24.28
N PRO A 66 8.04 -4.16 -23.63
CA PRO A 66 8.12 -4.09 -22.19
C PRO A 66 7.27 -2.93 -21.67
N LYS A 67 6.40 -3.22 -20.72
CA LYS A 67 5.58 -2.25 -20.00
C LYS A 67 6.13 -2.08 -18.61
N GLU A 68 6.20 -0.83 -18.20
CA GLU A 68 6.54 -0.48 -16.83
C GLU A 68 5.31 -0.59 -15.94
N GLY A 69 5.50 -1.12 -14.74
CA GLY A 69 4.44 -1.28 -13.75
C GLY A 69 4.98 -1.81 -12.43
N SER A 70 4.11 -1.87 -11.42
CA SER A 70 4.45 -2.40 -10.11
C SER A 70 4.37 -3.92 -10.14
N PHE A 71 5.35 -4.55 -9.52
CA PHE A 71 5.41 -5.99 -9.31
C PHE A 71 5.50 -6.27 -7.83
N GLN A 72 4.40 -6.78 -7.28
CA GLN A 72 4.27 -7.12 -5.87
C GLN A 72 4.42 -8.63 -5.69
N LEU A 73 5.17 -9.04 -4.67
CA LEU A 73 5.29 -10.46 -4.31
C LEU A 73 3.96 -11.04 -3.85
N PHE A 74 3.61 -12.21 -4.38
CA PHE A 74 2.40 -12.93 -4.01
C PHE A 74 2.53 -13.59 -2.63
N VAL A 75 1.55 -13.36 -1.77
CA VAL A 75 1.47 -13.94 -0.43
C VAL A 75 0.52 -15.14 -0.40
N LYS A 76 0.92 -16.24 0.25
CA LYS A 76 0.17 -17.52 0.28
C LYS A 76 -0.53 -17.73 1.62
N GLY A 77 -1.74 -18.28 1.58
CA GLY A 77 -2.50 -18.63 2.79
C GLY A 77 -3.10 -17.43 3.52
N TYR A 78 -3.21 -16.29 2.83
CA TYR A 78 -3.90 -15.12 3.33
C TYR A 78 -5.34 -15.08 2.81
N GLU A 79 -6.24 -14.52 3.60
CA GLU A 79 -7.63 -14.27 3.26
C GLU A 79 -7.96 -12.79 3.50
N SER A 80 -9.06 -12.29 2.92
CA SER A 80 -9.46 -10.90 3.16
C SER A 80 -9.81 -10.68 4.64
N ALA A 81 -9.47 -9.50 5.15
CA ALA A 81 -9.76 -9.14 6.53
C ALA A 81 -11.27 -9.12 6.78
N GLN A 82 -12.08 -8.75 5.77
CA GLN A 82 -13.53 -8.85 5.87
C GLN A 82 -13.98 -10.29 6.19
N ALA A 83 -13.49 -11.29 5.46
CA ALA A 83 -13.86 -12.69 5.70
C ALA A 83 -13.37 -13.18 7.07
N VAL A 84 -12.17 -12.79 7.48
CA VAL A 84 -11.57 -13.18 8.76
C VAL A 84 -12.31 -12.54 9.93
N PHE A 85 -12.66 -11.26 9.83
CA PHE A 85 -13.41 -10.55 10.86
C PHE A 85 -14.80 -11.14 11.06
N SER A 86 -15.51 -11.47 9.98
CA SER A 86 -16.80 -12.15 10.10
C SER A 86 -16.71 -13.48 10.84
N ARG A 87 -15.59 -14.23 10.72
CA ARG A 87 -15.38 -15.46 11.49
C ARG A 87 -15.11 -15.19 12.97
N TRP A 88 -14.29 -14.19 13.29
CA TRP A 88 -14.01 -13.81 14.68
C TRP A 88 -15.22 -13.21 15.38
N GLU A 89 -16.09 -12.50 14.66
CA GLU A 89 -17.35 -11.98 15.19
C GLU A 89 -18.37 -13.09 15.43
N TYR A 90 -18.42 -14.11 14.56
CA TYR A 90 -19.29 -15.27 14.74
C TYR A 90 -18.86 -16.16 15.89
N ASP A 91 -17.56 -16.45 15.99
CA ASP A 91 -16.98 -17.26 17.06
C ASP A 91 -15.77 -16.55 17.69
N PRO A 92 -15.98 -15.80 18.78
CA PRO A 92 -14.91 -15.10 19.50
C PRO A 92 -13.87 -16.04 20.11
N THR A 93 -14.15 -17.34 20.26
CA THR A 93 -13.19 -18.30 20.83
C THR A 93 -12.04 -18.62 19.89
N LEU A 94 -12.19 -18.31 18.59
CA LEU A 94 -11.16 -18.50 17.58
C LEU A 94 -9.96 -17.58 17.75
N LEU A 95 -10.10 -16.47 18.50
CA LEU A 95 -9.06 -15.49 18.72
C LEU A 95 -8.68 -15.46 20.21
N SER A 96 -7.52 -16.03 20.54
CA SER A 96 -6.98 -15.94 21.90
C SER A 96 -6.57 -14.51 22.24
N ALA A 97 -6.48 -14.19 23.54
CA ALA A 97 -6.05 -12.86 23.99
C ALA A 97 -4.64 -12.49 23.49
N GLU A 98 -3.73 -13.47 23.39
CA GLU A 98 -2.37 -13.27 22.88
C GLU A 98 -2.37 -12.96 21.37
N GLU A 99 -3.18 -13.71 20.60
CA GLU A 99 -3.35 -13.45 19.16
C GLU A 99 -4.02 -12.11 18.90
N GLU A 100 -4.99 -11.72 19.74
CA GLU A 100 -5.63 -10.41 19.64
C GLU A 100 -4.63 -9.27 19.88
N ASP A 101 -3.78 -9.37 20.90
CA ASP A 101 -2.75 -8.35 21.15
C ASP A 101 -1.73 -8.27 20.01
N ARG A 102 -1.32 -9.42 19.48
CA ARG A 102 -0.46 -9.49 18.30
C ARG A 102 -1.14 -8.89 17.06
N PHE A 103 -2.41 -9.19 16.85
CA PHE A 103 -3.18 -8.62 15.75
C PHE A 103 -3.29 -7.10 15.88
N LYS A 104 -3.61 -6.60 17.07
CA LYS A 104 -3.67 -5.16 17.36
C LYS A 104 -2.36 -4.48 17.00
N TYR A 105 -1.21 -5.08 17.38
CA TYR A 105 0.10 -4.54 17.00
C TYR A 105 0.29 -4.46 15.48
N LEU A 106 -0.08 -5.50 14.72
CA LEU A 106 -0.03 -5.50 13.25
C LEU A 106 -1.01 -4.50 12.63
N PHE A 107 -2.21 -4.39 13.18
CA PHE A 107 -3.23 -3.45 12.74
C PHE A 107 -2.78 -2.01 12.94
N GLN A 108 -2.14 -1.71 14.09
CA GLN A 108 -1.55 -0.40 14.35
C GLN A 108 -0.40 -0.07 13.40
N LYS A 109 0.40 -1.05 12.97
CA LYS A 109 1.38 -0.83 11.88
C LYS A 109 0.72 -0.42 10.56
N MET A 110 -0.40 -1.05 10.21
CA MET A 110 -1.18 -0.67 9.03
C MET A 110 -1.73 0.75 9.14
N ILE A 111 -2.23 1.14 10.32
CA ILE A 111 -2.67 2.52 10.58
C ILE A 111 -1.55 3.52 10.30
N VAL A 112 -0.34 3.24 10.79
CA VAL A 112 0.82 4.11 10.59
C VAL A 112 1.16 4.26 9.12
N LEU A 113 1.24 3.13 8.39
CA LEU A 113 1.50 3.13 6.96
C LEU A 113 0.47 3.98 6.21
N ASP A 114 -0.82 3.67 6.38
CA ASP A 114 -1.91 4.34 5.69
C ASP A 114 -1.99 5.83 6.01
N TYR A 115 -1.66 6.21 7.24
CA TYR A 115 -1.63 7.59 7.66
C TYR A 115 -0.49 8.36 6.99
N ILE A 116 0.73 7.81 6.99
CA ILE A 116 1.92 8.44 6.41
C ILE A 116 1.79 8.61 4.89
N ILE A 117 1.35 7.57 4.18
CA ILE A 117 1.16 7.65 2.72
C ILE A 117 -0.14 8.35 2.34
N ARG A 118 -0.99 8.66 3.33
CA ARG A 118 -2.38 9.12 3.16
C ARG A 118 -3.12 8.28 2.11
N ASN A 119 -3.29 6.99 2.41
CA ASN A 119 -4.04 6.08 1.54
C ASN A 119 -5.48 6.57 1.43
N THR A 120 -6.00 6.64 0.19
CA THR A 120 -7.36 7.10 -0.08
C THR A 120 -8.33 5.96 -0.37
N ASP A 121 -7.86 4.71 -0.53
CA ASP A 121 -8.69 3.53 -0.86
C ASP A 121 -8.59 2.34 0.10
N ARG A 122 -8.15 2.53 1.35
CA ARG A 122 -8.10 1.36 2.25
C ARG A 122 -9.50 0.82 2.54
N HIS A 123 -9.73 -0.40 2.09
CA HIS A 123 -10.87 -1.24 2.47
C HIS A 123 -10.39 -2.60 3.01
N MET A 124 -11.26 -3.30 3.75
CA MET A 124 -10.91 -4.55 4.42
C MET A 124 -10.73 -5.73 3.46
N ASP A 125 -11.20 -5.65 2.20
CA ASP A 125 -10.84 -6.65 1.19
C ASP A 125 -9.38 -6.53 0.73
N ASN A 126 -8.81 -5.33 0.76
CA ASN A 126 -7.39 -5.06 0.43
C ASN A 126 -6.46 -5.19 1.64
N LEU A 127 -7.01 -5.56 2.78
CA LEU A 127 -6.24 -5.96 3.94
C LEU A 127 -6.31 -7.48 4.01
N LEU A 128 -5.17 -8.14 3.97
CA LEU A 128 -5.09 -9.58 4.00
C LEU A 128 -4.62 -10.05 5.38
N ILE A 129 -5.22 -11.12 5.88
CA ILE A 129 -4.85 -11.73 7.16
C ILE A 129 -4.58 -13.21 6.94
N ARG A 130 -3.43 -13.67 7.44
CA ARG A 130 -3.11 -15.10 7.57
C ARG A 130 -3.28 -15.47 9.03
N HIS A 131 -4.33 -16.22 9.33
CA HIS A 131 -4.64 -16.66 10.69
C HIS A 131 -4.68 -18.19 10.75
N VAL A 132 -3.76 -18.77 11.51
CA VAL A 132 -3.75 -20.18 11.88
C VAL A 132 -3.79 -20.25 13.41
N PRO A 133 -4.92 -20.67 14.00
CA PRO A 133 -5.12 -20.65 15.45
C PRO A 133 -3.97 -21.32 16.21
N GLY A 134 -3.46 -20.63 17.23
CA GLY A 134 -2.37 -21.04 18.10
C GLY A 134 -1.00 -21.10 17.43
N LYS A 135 -0.86 -20.64 16.18
CA LYS A 135 0.40 -20.74 15.42
C LYS A 135 0.84 -19.44 14.79
N VAL A 136 -0.03 -18.79 14.01
CA VAL A 136 0.36 -17.65 13.19
C VAL A 136 -0.78 -16.64 13.11
N ILE A 137 -0.44 -15.38 13.33
CA ILE A 137 -1.23 -14.24 12.89
C ILE A 137 -0.34 -13.21 12.19
N GLU A 138 -0.62 -12.97 10.91
CA GLU A 138 0.11 -12.05 10.05
C GLU A 138 -0.86 -11.20 9.23
N LEU A 139 -0.42 -10.00 8.88
CA LEU A 139 -1.20 -9.02 8.13
C LEU A 139 -0.39 -8.60 6.92
N ALA A 140 -1.06 -8.53 5.76
CA ALA A 140 -0.49 -8.01 4.52
C ALA A 140 -1.36 -6.87 3.97
N ALA A 141 -0.77 -5.70 3.76
CA ALA A 141 -1.43 -4.54 3.17
C ALA A 141 -1.16 -4.50 1.66
N ILE A 142 -2.17 -4.86 0.86
CA ILE A 142 -2.09 -4.86 -0.60
C ILE A 142 -2.86 -3.68 -1.19
N ASP A 143 -2.71 -3.48 -2.50
CA ASP A 143 -3.43 -2.46 -3.28
C ASP A 143 -3.30 -1.05 -2.69
N ASN A 144 -2.07 -0.54 -2.72
CA ASN A 144 -1.68 0.78 -2.24
C ASN A 144 -1.56 1.79 -3.39
N GLY A 145 -2.13 1.50 -4.56
CA GLY A 145 -2.00 2.30 -5.78
C GLY A 145 -2.67 3.67 -5.74
N LEU A 146 -3.49 3.94 -4.72
CA LEU A 146 -4.23 5.20 -4.55
C LEU A 146 -3.82 5.92 -3.24
N ALA A 147 -2.52 6.10 -3.06
CA ALA A 147 -1.90 6.86 -1.97
C ALA A 147 -1.05 8.03 -2.52
N PHE A 148 -0.33 8.72 -1.65
CA PHE A 148 0.50 9.90 -1.95
C PHE A 148 -0.25 11.05 -2.65
N PRO A 149 -1.33 11.56 -2.06
CA PRO A 149 -2.02 12.71 -2.62
C PRO A 149 -1.17 13.98 -2.54
N VAL A 150 -1.22 14.80 -3.59
CA VAL A 150 -0.51 16.08 -3.69
C VAL A 150 -1.04 17.11 -2.68
N LYS A 151 -2.30 16.95 -2.29
CA LYS A 151 -2.96 17.77 -1.28
C LYS A 151 -3.97 16.96 -0.51
N HIS A 152 -4.27 17.36 0.72
CA HIS A 152 -5.37 16.75 1.44
C HIS A 152 -6.67 16.84 0.62
N PRO A 153 -7.54 15.81 0.68
CA PRO A 153 -8.85 15.90 0.06
C PRO A 153 -9.60 17.10 0.61
N GLU A 154 -9.75 18.15 -0.19
CA GLU A 154 -10.48 19.34 0.20
C GLU A 154 -11.97 18.98 0.31
N CYS A 155 -12.57 19.20 1.49
CA CYS A 155 -14.01 19.02 1.74
C CYS A 155 -14.92 19.82 0.77
N VAL A 156 -14.33 20.69 -0.04
CA VAL A 156 -15.01 21.53 -1.04
C VAL A 156 -15.56 20.69 -2.21
N SER A 157 -15.00 19.50 -2.50
CA SER A 157 -15.69 18.51 -3.34
C SER A 157 -16.63 17.65 -2.49
N ARG A 158 -17.80 18.19 -2.11
CA ARG A 158 -18.82 17.57 -1.23
C ARG A 158 -19.38 16.20 -1.67
N PHE A 159 -18.86 15.59 -2.73
CA PHE A 159 -19.37 14.33 -3.29
C PHE A 159 -18.57 13.09 -2.91
N ARG A 160 -17.30 13.21 -2.49
CA ARG A 160 -16.49 12.06 -2.02
C ARG A 160 -15.54 12.46 -0.90
N THR A 161 -15.78 11.94 0.29
CA THR A 161 -14.79 11.90 1.38
C THR A 161 -13.96 10.62 1.24
N PHE A 162 -12.66 10.68 1.57
CA PHE A 162 -11.78 9.51 1.65
C PHE A 162 -11.47 9.23 3.13
N PRO A 163 -12.46 8.76 3.92
CA PRO A 163 -12.24 8.42 5.32
C PRO A 163 -11.43 7.13 5.41
N PHE A 164 -10.69 7.00 6.51
CA PHE A 164 -10.07 5.75 6.88
C PHE A 164 -11.13 4.85 7.51
N ARG A 165 -11.68 3.88 6.77
CA ARG A 165 -12.75 3.00 7.30
C ARG A 165 -12.30 2.16 8.50
N TRP A 166 -11.00 1.93 8.64
CA TRP A 166 -10.45 1.17 9.77
C TRP A 166 -10.64 1.87 11.13
N THR A 167 -10.99 3.16 11.18
CA THR A 167 -11.21 3.90 12.44
C THR A 167 -12.41 3.38 13.24
N GLU A 168 -13.34 2.72 12.58
CA GLU A 168 -14.56 2.19 13.20
C GLU A 168 -14.27 0.91 14.00
N TYR A 169 -13.13 0.27 13.79
CA TYR A 169 -12.78 -0.99 14.44
C TYR A 169 -12.22 -0.78 15.85
N ARG A 170 -12.56 -1.71 16.76
CA ARG A 170 -12.14 -1.68 18.17
C ARG A 170 -10.63 -1.55 18.36
N TRP A 171 -9.83 -2.16 17.48
CA TRP A 171 -8.36 -2.11 17.58
C TRP A 171 -7.78 -0.73 17.29
N ALA A 172 -8.47 0.11 16.51
CA ALA A 172 -8.07 1.50 16.27
C ALA A 172 -8.38 2.43 17.46
N GLN A 173 -9.35 2.06 18.29
CA GLN A 173 -9.82 2.85 19.42
C GLN A 173 -9.03 2.57 20.72
N GLN A 174 -8.21 1.52 20.71
CA GLN A 174 -7.35 1.15 21.83
C GLN A 174 -6.06 1.98 21.88
N PRO A 175 -5.41 2.10 23.05
CA PRO A 175 -4.13 2.77 23.15
C PRO A 175 -3.05 2.10 22.28
N TRP A 176 -2.12 2.92 21.80
CA TRP A 176 -0.98 2.46 21.01
C TRP A 176 -0.12 1.47 21.78
N ASN A 177 0.35 0.44 21.08
CA ASN A 177 1.39 -0.43 21.60
C ASN A 177 2.65 0.41 21.87
N GLN A 178 3.19 0.28 23.09
CA GLN A 178 4.28 1.13 23.56
C GLN A 178 5.57 0.91 22.73
N VAL A 179 5.88 -0.33 22.36
CA VAL A 179 7.06 -0.66 21.54
C VAL A 179 6.95 -0.01 20.16
N LEU A 180 5.76 -0.11 19.53
CA LEU A 180 5.53 0.56 18.24
C LEU A 180 5.66 2.08 18.38
N ARG A 181 5.07 2.66 19.43
CA ARG A 181 5.11 4.10 19.68
C ARG A 181 6.54 4.61 19.84
N ASP A 182 7.35 3.95 20.66
CA ASP A 182 8.73 4.36 20.92
C ASP A 182 9.59 4.21 19.66
N HIS A 183 9.39 3.14 18.89
CA HIS A 183 10.04 2.95 17.59
C HIS A 183 9.70 4.09 16.63
N LEU A 184 8.43 4.45 16.48
CA LEU A 184 7.99 5.51 15.57
C LEU A 184 8.48 6.89 15.99
N LEU A 185 8.47 7.19 17.29
CA LEU A 185 8.97 8.47 17.81
C LEU A 185 10.48 8.63 17.59
N SER A 186 11.24 7.53 17.62
CA SER A 186 12.67 7.56 17.31
C SER A 186 12.94 7.63 15.80
N SER A 187 12.11 6.96 14.99
CA SER A 187 12.31 6.83 13.54
C SER A 187 11.83 8.05 12.76
N ILE A 188 10.66 8.61 13.09
CA ILE A 188 10.05 9.72 12.33
C ILE A 188 10.65 11.05 12.80
N ASN A 189 11.77 11.42 12.22
CA ASN A 189 12.48 12.68 12.46
C ASN A 189 12.76 13.42 11.13
N PRO A 190 13.27 14.66 11.15
CA PRO A 190 13.55 15.40 9.91
C PRO A 190 14.54 14.71 8.96
N ALA A 191 15.50 13.94 9.48
CA ALA A 191 16.43 13.17 8.65
C ALA A 191 15.70 12.03 7.93
N PHE A 192 14.85 11.28 8.63
CA PHE A 192 13.98 10.29 8.01
C PHE A 192 13.11 10.87 6.89
N LEU A 193 12.52 12.05 7.10
CA LEU A 193 11.71 12.69 6.05
C LEU A 193 12.56 13.09 4.84
N HIS A 194 13.78 13.57 5.05
CA HIS A 194 14.72 13.88 3.98
C HIS A 194 15.07 12.62 3.18
N ASP A 195 15.43 11.55 3.87
CA ASP A 195 15.81 10.28 3.26
C ASP A 195 14.63 9.64 2.53
N LEU A 196 13.43 9.69 3.11
CA LEU A 196 12.21 9.20 2.48
C LEU A 196 11.90 9.98 1.20
N CYS A 197 12.03 11.31 1.24
CA CYS A 197 11.86 12.14 0.04
C CYS A 197 12.91 11.82 -1.03
N HIS A 198 14.14 11.48 -0.61
CA HIS A 198 15.22 11.11 -1.52
C HIS A 198 14.95 9.75 -2.18
N GLU A 199 14.60 8.73 -1.40
CA GLU A 199 14.24 7.39 -1.89
C GLU A 199 13.03 7.43 -2.84
N LEU A 200 11.96 8.15 -2.46
CA LEU A 200 10.77 8.31 -3.30
C LEU A 200 11.03 9.11 -4.58
N LYS A 201 12.11 9.89 -4.67
CA LYS A 201 12.52 10.59 -5.90
C LYS A 201 13.45 9.75 -6.77
N ASN A 202 14.28 8.91 -6.15
CA ASN A 202 15.35 8.17 -6.82
C ASN A 202 15.04 6.68 -7.02
N TRP A 203 13.78 6.28 -6.87
CA TRP A 203 13.30 4.92 -7.14
C TRP A 203 13.61 4.42 -8.56
N ASP A 204 13.80 5.33 -9.55
CA ASP A 204 14.32 5.03 -10.90
C ASP A 204 15.77 4.50 -10.90
N GLY A 205 16.60 4.91 -9.95
CA GLY A 205 18.02 4.51 -9.85
C GLY A 205 18.22 3.08 -9.33
N ILE A 206 17.25 2.56 -8.57
CA ILE A 206 17.28 1.19 -8.04
C ILE A 206 17.16 0.16 -9.19
N LEU A 207 16.39 0.50 -10.23
CA LEU A 207 16.27 -0.32 -11.45
C LEU A 207 17.58 -0.46 -12.22
N ILE A 208 18.45 0.55 -12.21
CA ILE A 208 19.70 0.54 -12.97
C ILE A 208 20.79 -0.24 -12.23
N GLU A 209 20.90 -0.07 -10.91
CA GLU A 209 21.93 -0.76 -10.14
C GLU A 209 21.68 -2.26 -9.97
N GLU A 210 20.44 -2.69 -9.72
CA GLU A 210 20.14 -4.13 -9.55
C GLU A 210 20.25 -4.88 -10.88
N SER A 211 19.74 -4.30 -11.98
CA SER A 211 19.91 -4.86 -13.33
C SER A 211 21.40 -4.95 -13.73
N ALA A 212 22.22 -3.96 -13.36
CA ALA A 212 23.66 -3.96 -13.65
C ALA A 212 24.45 -4.95 -12.76
N LYS A 213 23.97 -5.24 -11.54
CA LYS A 213 24.58 -6.24 -10.65
C LYS A 213 24.22 -7.67 -11.08
N GLU A 214 22.99 -7.92 -11.53
CA GLU A 214 22.57 -9.23 -12.04
C GLU A 214 23.19 -9.54 -13.42
N ALA A 215 23.28 -8.56 -14.32
CA ALA A 215 23.95 -8.72 -15.61
C ALA A 215 25.47 -8.95 -15.53
N LYS A 216 26.09 -8.67 -14.37
CA LYS A 216 27.51 -8.99 -14.11
C LYS A 216 27.72 -10.34 -13.42
N LYS A 217 26.64 -11.02 -13.02
CA LYS A 217 26.68 -12.29 -12.30
C LYS A 217 26.20 -13.48 -13.15
N ALA A 218 25.63 -13.21 -14.33
CA ALA A 218 25.34 -14.17 -15.39
C ALA A 218 26.45 -14.14 -16.46
#